data_AF-A0A4R4DML5-F1
#
_entry.id   AF-A0A4R4DML5-F1
#
_cell.length_a   1.000
_cell.length_b   1.000
_cell.length_c   1.000
_cell.angle_alpha   90.00
_cell.angle_beta   90.00
_cell.angle_gamma   90.00
#
_symmetry.space_group_name_H-M   'P 1'
#
loop_
_entity.id
_entity.type
_entity.pdbx_description
1 polymer ?
#
loop_
_entity_poly.entity_id
_entity_poly.type
_entity_poly.pdbx_seq_one_letter_code
_entity_poly.pdbx_strand_id
1 'polypeptide(L)' 'METDPVTDVPPLRPANPEEIAENLSFALRYDGRRRVHHADETMARITAERLVRHLERSGYVLMRRPDGAAPSTSPHHRRP' A
#
# COMPACT_ATOMS: atom_id res chain seq x y z
N MET A 1 -6.94 14.50 36.08
CA MET A 1 -7.07 14.96 34.68
C MET A 1 -5.86 14.39 33.97
N GLU A 2 -5.93 13.10 33.64
CA GLU A 2 -4.83 12.35 33.03
C GLU A 2 -4.98 12.51 31.53
N THR A 3 -4.04 13.19 30.88
CA THR A 3 -4.04 13.37 29.43
C THR A 3 -3.51 12.08 28.81
N ASP A 4 -4.41 11.27 28.26
CA ASP A 4 -4.02 10.18 27.36
C ASP A 4 -3.13 10.76 26.25
N PRO A 5 -1.97 10.17 25.95
CA PRO A 5 -1.23 10.53 24.76
C PRO A 5 -2.09 10.08 23.58
N VAL A 6 -2.75 11.04 22.92
CA VAL A 6 -3.28 10.85 21.56
C VAL A 6 -2.11 10.31 20.75
N THR A 7 -2.15 9.00 20.51
CA THR A 7 -1.21 8.35 19.62
C THR A 7 -1.45 9.03 18.28
N ASP A 8 -0.44 9.76 17.79
CA ASP A 8 -0.46 10.45 16.51
C ASP A 8 -0.48 9.38 15.40
N VAL A 9 -1.63 8.71 15.26
CA VAL A 9 -1.87 7.73 14.21
C VAL A 9 -2.06 8.55 12.94
N PRO A 10 -1.17 8.41 11.95
CA PRO A 10 -1.28 9.17 10.71
C PRO A 10 -2.67 8.95 10.10
N PRO A 11 -3.30 9.99 9.52
CA PRO A 11 -4.66 9.91 9.04
C PRO A 11 -4.79 8.80 7.99
N LEU A 12 -5.51 7.74 8.34
CA LEU A 12 -5.79 6.62 7.46
C LEU A 12 -6.89 7.01 6.47
N ARG A 13 -6.72 6.63 5.20
CA ARG A 13 -7.77 6.77 4.18
C ARG A 13 -8.25 5.41 3.69
N PRO A 14 -9.52 5.25 3.32
CA PRO A 14 -9.95 4.07 2.57
C PRO A 14 -9.09 3.91 1.29
N ALA A 15 -8.58 2.70 1.07
CA ALA A 15 -7.91 2.34 -0.16
C ALA A 15 -8.95 2.09 -1.26
N ASN A 16 -8.68 2.54 -2.48
CA ASN A 16 -9.57 2.25 -3.58
C ASN A 16 -9.32 0.81 -4.09
N PRO A 17 -10.35 0.13 -4.64
CA PRO A 17 -10.23 -1.26 -5.10
C PRO A 17 -9.14 -1.47 -6.16
N GLU A 18 -8.92 -0.46 -7.02
CA GLU A 18 -7.95 -0.50 -8.11
C GLU A 18 -6.50 -0.49 -7.57
N GLU A 19 -6.18 0.40 -6.63
CA GLU A 19 -4.89 0.48 -5.92
C GLU A 19 -4.60 -0.84 -5.19
N ILE A 20 -5.62 -1.46 -4.58
CA ILE A 20 -5.44 -2.76 -3.92
C ILE A 20 -5.14 -3.84 -4.96
N ALA A 21 -5.87 -3.89 -6.07
CA ALA A 21 -5.66 -4.86 -7.14
C ALA A 21 -4.26 -4.72 -7.77
N GLU A 22 -3.80 -3.49 -7.99
CA GLU A 22 -2.46 -3.20 -8.50
C GLU A 22 -1.37 -3.69 -7.55
N ASN A 23 -1.49 -3.37 -6.26
CA ASN A 23 -0.53 -3.80 -5.24
C ASN A 23 -0.50 -5.33 -5.09
N LEU A 24 -1.66 -5.99 -5.07
CA LEU A 24 -1.74 -7.45 -5.00
C LEU A 24 -1.19 -8.09 -6.26
N SER A 25 -1.50 -7.56 -7.45
CA SER A 25 -0.94 -8.03 -8.71
C SER A 25 0.58 -7.91 -8.74
N PHE A 26 1.13 -6.82 -8.19
CA PHE A 26 2.57 -6.67 -8.01
C PHE A 26 3.13 -7.73 -7.05
N ALA A 27 2.57 -7.89 -5.85
CA ALA A 27 3.05 -8.85 -4.86
C ALA A 27 2.98 -10.32 -5.35
N LEU A 28 1.97 -10.66 -6.17
CA LEU A 28 1.87 -11.99 -6.79
C LEU A 28 2.97 -12.25 -7.83
N ARG A 29 3.58 -11.21 -8.39
CA ARG A 29 4.67 -11.30 -9.37
C ARG A 29 6.05 -11.19 -8.73
N TYR A 30 6.14 -10.59 -7.54
CA TYR A 30 7.40 -10.24 -6.90
C TYR A 30 7.39 -10.61 -5.41
N ASP A 31 8.33 -11.47 -5.03
CA ASP A 31 8.68 -11.71 -3.63
C ASP A 31 9.96 -10.93 -3.30
N GLY A 32 9.81 -9.78 -2.66
CA GLY A 32 10.87 -8.82 -2.43
C GLY A 32 11.51 -8.34 -3.75
N ARG A 33 12.76 -8.73 -4.01
CA ARG A 33 13.50 -8.37 -5.23
C ARG A 33 13.45 -9.45 -6.32
N ARG A 34 12.87 -10.63 -6.04
CA ARG A 34 12.88 -11.76 -6.97
C ARG A 34 11.52 -11.87 -7.67
N ARG A 35 11.55 -11.89 -9.00
CA ARG A 35 10.37 -12.19 -9.81
C ARG A 35 10.00 -13.67 -9.63
N VAL A 36 8.77 -13.94 -9.25
CA VAL A 36 8.25 -15.30 -9.10
C VAL A 36 7.81 -15.75 -10.49
N HIS A 37 8.65 -16.53 -11.18
CA HIS A 37 8.51 -16.89 -12.59
C HIS A 37 7.36 -17.87 -12.94
N HIS A 38 6.26 -17.88 -12.18
CA HIS A 38 5.08 -18.71 -12.45
C HIS A 38 3.74 -17.96 -12.43
N ALA A 39 3.72 -16.65 -12.17
CA ALA A 39 2.52 -15.84 -12.34
C ALA A 39 2.60 -15.11 -13.69
N ASP A 40 1.96 -15.66 -14.71
CA ASP A 40 1.67 -14.89 -15.94
C ASP A 40 1.02 -13.58 -15.51
N GLU A 41 1.50 -12.45 -16.05
CA GLU A 41 1.06 -11.10 -15.65
C GLU A 41 -0.47 -10.98 -15.66
N THR A 42 -1.10 -11.60 -16.67
CA THR A 42 -2.55 -11.72 -16.79
C THR A 42 -3.19 -12.49 -15.64
N MET A 43 -2.60 -13.63 -15.24
CA MET A 43 -3.11 -14.45 -14.14
C MET A 43 -2.97 -13.75 -12.78
N ALA A 44 -1.87 -13.02 -12.55
CA ALA A 44 -1.68 -12.21 -11.36
C ALA A 44 -2.75 -11.12 -11.24
N ARG A 45 -3.03 -10.42 -12.33
CA ARG A 45 -4.10 -9.41 -12.40
C ARG A 45 -5.47 -10.01 -12.14
N ILE A 46 -5.84 -11.10 -12.83
CA ILE A 46 -7.13 -11.78 -12.64
C ILE A 46 -7.30 -12.23 -11.17
N THR A 47 -6.23 -12.77 -10.58
CA THR A 47 -6.24 -13.23 -9.19
C THR A 47 -6.45 -12.06 -8.23
N ALA A 48 -5.70 -10.96 -8.41
CA ALA A 48 -5.85 -9.77 -7.60
C ALA A 48 -7.28 -9.20 -7.64
N GLU A 49 -7.87 -9.07 -8.82
CA GLU A 49 -9.24 -8.60 -8.98
C GLU A 49 -10.27 -9.52 -8.30
N ARG A 50 -10.06 -10.85 -8.35
CA ARG A 50 -10.93 -11.82 -7.65
C ARG A 50 -10.85 -11.66 -6.14
N LEU A 51 -9.65 -11.46 -5.60
CA LEU A 51 -9.44 -11.23 -4.17
C LEU A 51 -10.12 -9.93 -3.72
N VAL A 52 -9.95 -8.84 -4.45
CA VAL A 52 -10.58 -7.55 -4.14
C VAL A 52 -12.10 -7.68 -4.14
N ARG A 53 -12.70 -8.28 -5.17
CA ARG A 53 -14.16 -8.51 -5.22
C ARG A 53 -14.66 -9.36 -4.05
N HIS A 54 -13.87 -10.34 -3.59
CA HIS A 54 -14.25 -11.14 -2.45
C HIS A 54 -14.19 -10.35 -1.13
N LEU A 55 -13.18 -9.50 -0.97
CA LEU A 55 -13.06 -8.60 0.19
C LEU A 55 -14.24 -7.63 0.28
N GLU A 56 -14.61 -7.00 -0.83
CA GLU A 56 -15.76 -6.09 -0.90
C GLU A 56 -17.07 -6.80 -0.53
N ARG A 57 -17.33 -7.98 -1.12
CA ARG A 57 -18.53 -8.77 -0.83
C ARG A 57 -18.60 -9.25 0.61
N SER A 58 -17.45 -9.40 1.25
CA SER A 58 -17.34 -9.82 2.65
C SER A 58 -17.36 -8.63 3.62
N GLY A 59 -17.46 -7.39 3.12
CA GLY A 59 -17.55 -6.17 3.93
C GLY A 59 -16.21 -5.65 4.46
N TYR A 60 -15.08 -6.11 3.93
CA TYR A 60 -13.77 -5.60 4.33
C TYR A 60 -13.48 -4.24 3.70
N VAL A 61 -12.94 -3.32 4.50
CA VAL A 61 -12.41 -2.03 4.05
C VAL A 61 -10.94 -1.97 4.39
N LEU A 62 -10.09 -1.91 3.37
CA LEU A 62 -8.65 -1.72 3.56
C LEU A 62 -8.37 -0.23 3.73
N MET A 63 -7.55 0.08 4.73
CA MET A 63 -7.12 1.44 5.01
C MET A 63 -5.66 1.61 4.59
N ARG A 64 -5.40 2.65 3.80
CA ARG A 64 -4.06 3.06 3.38
C ARG A 64 -3.54 4.15 4.29
N ARG A 65 -2.31 3.96 4.77
CA ARG A 65 -1.55 4.99 5.47
C ARG A 65 -1.16 6.10 4.49
N PRO A 66 -1.04 7.35 4.95
CA PRO A 66 -0.51 8.41 4.10
C PRO A 66 0.90 8.03 3.67
N ASP A 67 1.26 8.39 2.43
CA ASP A 67 2.63 8.18 1.97
C ASP A 67 3.55 8.95 2.91
N GLY A 68 4.60 8.29 3.42
CA GLY A 68 5.53 8.90 4.37
C GLY A 68 6.09 10.20 3.80
N ALA A 69 6.25 11.21 4.65
CA ALA A 69 6.77 12.52 4.24
C ALA A 69 7.99 12.32 3.34
N ALA A 70 7.95 12.90 2.13
CA ALA A 70 9.07 12.82 1.20
C ALA A 70 10.36 13.20 1.94
N PRO A 71 11.47 12.46 1.78
CA PRO A 71 12.72 12.81 2.41
C PRO A 71 13.03 14.26 2.01
N SER A 72 13.04 15.16 3.00
CA SER A 72 13.36 16.56 2.79
C SER A 72 14.79 16.61 2.25
N THR A 73 14.92 16.86 0.95
CA THR A 73 16.19 17.30 0.38
C THR A 73 16.37 18.76 0.76
N SER A 74 16.59 19.02 2.05
CA SER A 74 17.10 20.32 2.48
C SER A 74 18.48 20.48 1.82
N PRO A 75 18.70 21.50 0.97
CA PRO A 75 19.99 21.68 0.31
C PRO A 75 21.02 22.02 1.38
N HIS A 76 22.01 21.14 1.55
CA HIS A 76 23.20 21.43 2.34
C HIS A 76 23.85 22.70 1.77
N HIS A 77 23.71 23.81 2.49
CA HIS A 77 24.38 25.06 2.20
C HIS A 77 25.89 24.83 2.35
N ARG A 78 26.57 24.61 1.22
CA ARG A 78 28.02 24.51 1.16
C ARG A 78 28.59 25.92 1.42
N ARG A 79 29.01 26.16 2.67
CA ARG A 79 29.74 27.37 3.08
C ARG A 79 31.14 27.42 2.40
N PRO A 80 31.70 28.63 2.23
CA PRO A 80 32.70 28.98 1.22
C PRO A 80 34.11 28.48 1.54
#